data_AF-A0AB35RA67-F1
#
_entry.id   AF-A0AB35RA67-F1
#
_cell.length_a   1.000
_cell.length_b   1.000
_cell.length_c   1.000
_cell.angle_alpha   90.00
_cell.angle_beta   90.00
_cell.angle_gamma   90.00
#
_symmetry.space_group_name_H-M   'P 1'
#
loop_
_entity.id
_entity.type
_entity.pdbx_description
1 polymer ?
#
loop_
_entity_poly.entity_id
_entity_poly.type
_entity_poly.pdbx_seq_one_letter_code
_entity_poly.pdbx_strand_id
1 'polypeptide(L)'
;MEKTITVDQLAKTDLRSVKEIWLGDTHTQLCLWRGEQVVTHDMLSEGTHDQNNSRLHLQLVNPDDRAAVASVEVLVRERLERMGSKGEFYPAENADTHQ
;
A
#
# COMPACT_ATOMS: atom_id res chain seq x y z
N MET A 1 8.72 -9.45 -7.25
CA MET A 1 9.81 -8.47 -7.44
C MET A 1 9.43 -7.23 -6.68
N GLU A 2 10.14 -6.94 -5.59
CA GLU A 2 9.87 -5.78 -4.75
C GLU A 2 10.39 -4.52 -5.44
N LYS A 3 9.56 -3.47 -5.50
CA LYS A 3 9.93 -2.21 -6.14
C LYS A 3 9.93 -1.11 -5.10
N THR A 4 11.06 -0.43 -4.94
CA THR A 4 11.18 0.73 -4.06
C THR A 4 11.16 2.00 -4.88
N ILE A 5 10.31 2.96 -4.52
CA ILE A 5 10.21 4.28 -5.17
C ILE A 5 10.12 5.39 -4.12
N THR A 6 10.39 6.62 -4.52
CA THR A 6 10.17 7.81 -3.69
C THR A 6 8.79 8.44 -3.96
N VAL A 7 8.37 9.38 -3.11
CA VAL A 7 7.11 10.13 -3.28
C VAL A 7 7.05 10.87 -4.63
N ASP A 8 8.16 11.44 -5.13
CA ASP A 8 8.21 12.03 -6.49
C ASP A 8 7.91 10.99 -7.58
N GLN A 9 8.46 9.80 -7.42
CA GLN A 9 8.31 8.72 -8.40
C GLN A 9 6.92 8.08 -8.35
N LEU A 10 6.19 8.19 -7.22
CA LEU A 10 4.79 7.76 -7.11
C LEU A 10 3.92 8.42 -8.18
N ALA A 11 4.16 9.71 -8.46
CA ALA A 11 3.41 10.46 -9.45
C ALA A 11 3.59 9.94 -10.89
N LYS A 12 4.67 9.20 -11.15
CA LYS A 12 5.04 8.66 -12.47
C LYS A 12 4.88 7.15 -12.54
N THR A 13 4.68 6.49 -11.40
CA THR A 13 4.61 5.04 -11.31
C THR A 13 3.19 4.56 -11.56
N ASP A 14 3.06 3.53 -12.39
CA ASP A 14 1.82 2.81 -12.56
C ASP A 14 1.56 1.91 -11.35
N LEU A 15 0.43 2.14 -10.66
CA LEU A 15 0.03 1.39 -9.47
C LEU A 15 -1.00 0.28 -9.77
N ARG A 16 -1.41 0.09 -11.03
CA ARG A 16 -2.50 -0.85 -11.37
C ARG A 16 -2.12 -2.30 -11.08
N SER A 17 -0.84 -2.62 -11.20
CA SER A 17 -0.31 -3.94 -10.86
C SER A 17 0.15 -4.06 -9.40
N VAL A 18 0.11 -2.96 -8.63
CA VAL A 18 0.55 -2.98 -7.23
C VAL A 18 -0.58 -3.51 -6.37
N LYS A 19 -0.27 -4.51 -5.54
CA LYS A 19 -1.21 -5.11 -4.59
C LYS A 19 -1.06 -4.55 -3.19
N GLU A 20 0.14 -4.14 -2.82
CA GLU A 20 0.42 -3.60 -1.49
C GLU A 20 1.38 -2.43 -1.59
N ILE A 21 1.12 -1.38 -0.82
CA ILE A 21 1.98 -0.21 -0.69
C ILE A 21 2.43 -0.13 0.77
N TRP A 22 3.74 -0.16 0.97
CA TRP A 22 4.37 -0.08 2.28
C TRP A 22 5.23 1.17 2.35
N LEU A 23 5.22 1.85 3.49
CA LEU A 23 6.04 3.02 3.78
C LEU A 23 7.25 2.64 4.63
N GLY A 24 8.38 3.27 4.33
CA GLY A 24 9.56 3.25 5.18
C GLY A 24 10.71 2.42 4.64
N ASP A 25 11.71 2.22 5.49
CA ASP A 25 12.97 1.56 5.15
C ASP A 25 12.96 0.09 5.62
N THR A 26 13.99 -0.68 5.26
CA THR A 26 14.22 -2.07 5.67
C THR A 26 13.98 -2.37 7.15
N HIS A 27 14.10 -1.39 8.05
CA HIS A 27 13.92 -1.59 9.50
C HIS A 27 12.56 -1.12 10.05
N THR A 28 11.81 -0.28 9.35
CA THR A 28 10.51 0.25 9.80
C THR A 28 9.56 0.31 8.61
N GLN A 29 8.77 -0.75 8.45
CA GLN A 29 7.81 -0.87 7.35
C GLN A 29 6.39 -0.73 7.89
N LEU A 30 5.67 0.27 7.39
CA LEU A 30 4.26 0.50 7.70
C LEU A 30 3.43 0.15 6.46
N CYS A 31 2.51 -0.79 6.57
CA CYS A 31 1.54 -1.03 5.49
C CYS A 31 0.63 0.20 5.38
N LEU A 32 0.61 0.85 4.22
CA LEU A 32 -0.23 2.02 3.95
C LEU A 32 -1.50 1.63 3.21
N TRP A 33 -1.40 0.68 2.28
CA TRP A 33 -2.54 0.29 1.46
C TRP A 33 -2.41 -1.15 0.97
N ARG A 34 -3.53 -1.84 0.92
CA ARG A 34 -3.66 -3.18 0.33
C ARG A 34 -4.82 -3.18 -0.64
N GLY A 35 -4.52 -3.51 -1.90
CA GLY A 35 -5.52 -3.70 -2.94
C GLY A 35 -6.47 -4.85 -2.61
N GLU A 36 -7.73 -4.67 -2.99
CA GLU A 36 -8.75 -5.71 -2.87
C GLU A 36 -8.31 -6.93 -3.68
N GLN A 37 -7.95 -8.01 -2.99
CA GLN A 37 -7.68 -9.27 -3.67
C GLN A 37 -9.01 -9.88 -4.05
N VAL A 38 -9.27 -9.98 -5.36
CA VAL A 38 -10.37 -10.80 -5.87
C VAL A 38 -10.01 -12.24 -5.50
N VAL A 39 -10.60 -12.74 -4.42
CA VAL A 39 -10.55 -14.16 -4.08
C VAL A 39 -11.39 -14.87 -5.12
N THR A 40 -10.80 -15.16 -6.28
CA THR A 40 -11.38 -16.13 -7.19
C THR A 40 -11.34 -17.47 -6.50
N HIS A 41 -12.49 -18.12 -6.36
CA HIS A 41 -12.79 -19.38 -5.67
C HIS A 41 -11.91 -20.61 -6.08
N ASP A 42 -10.87 -20.41 -6.90
CA ASP A 42 -9.89 -21.41 -7.32
C ASP A 42 -8.69 -21.53 -6.32
N MET A 43 -8.68 -20.75 -5.24
CA MET A 43 -7.58 -20.66 -4.25
C MET A 43 -7.76 -21.56 -3.02
N LEU A 44 -8.35 -22.76 -3.15
CA LEU A 44 -8.49 -23.74 -2.06
C LEU A 44 -7.55 -24.95 -2.16
N SER A 45 -6.63 -25.00 -3.13
CA SER A 45 -5.57 -26.02 -3.14
C SER A 45 -4.30 -25.50 -2.48
N GLU A 46 -3.94 -26.20 -1.41
CA GLU A 46 -2.73 -26.03 -0.62
C GLU A 46 -1.48 -25.85 -1.48
N GLY A 47 -0.73 -24.78 -1.22
CA GLY A 47 0.71 -24.77 -1.48
C GLY A 47 1.23 -23.97 -2.67
N THR A 48 0.80 -22.73 -2.91
CA THR A 48 1.68 -21.67 -3.51
C THR A 48 1.06 -20.27 -3.36
N HIS A 49 0.84 -19.80 -2.14
CA HIS A 49 0.05 -18.57 -1.90
C HIS A 49 0.86 -17.26 -1.91
N ASP A 50 2.19 -17.26 -2.08
CA ASP A 50 3.00 -16.04 -1.84
C ASP A 50 4.13 -15.86 -2.87
N GLN A 51 3.78 -15.67 -4.14
CA GLN A 51 4.78 -15.41 -5.19
C GLN A 51 4.46 -14.22 -6.09
N ASN A 52 3.22 -13.71 -6.08
CA ASN A 52 2.84 -12.54 -6.86
C ASN A 52 2.16 -11.46 -6.01
N ASN A 53 2.78 -11.16 -4.87
CA ASN A 53 2.53 -9.92 -4.14
C ASN A 53 3.42 -8.85 -4.78
N SER A 54 2.89 -8.14 -5.77
CA SER A 54 3.53 -6.95 -6.34
C SER A 54 3.52 -5.84 -5.28
N ARG A 55 4.52 -5.93 -4.38
CA ARG A 55 4.71 -5.03 -3.26
C ARG A 55 5.53 -3.82 -3.71
N LEU A 56 4.99 -2.65 -3.43
CA LEU A 56 5.65 -1.37 -3.64
C LEU A 56 6.09 -0.80 -2.30
N HIS A 57 7.38 -0.50 -2.16
CA HIS A 57 7.91 0.23 -1.02
C HIS A 57 8.05 1.69 -1.40
N LEU A 58 7.43 2.56 -0.61
CA LEU A 58 7.55 3.99 -0.75
C LEU A 58 8.53 4.50 0.31
N GLN A 59 9.66 5.02 -0.16
CA GLN A 59 10.63 5.66 0.72
C GLN A 59 10.04 6.93 1.31
N LEU A 60 9.87 6.89 2.62
CA LEU A 60 9.46 8.03 3.44
C LEU A 60 10.60 8.35 4.40
N VAL A 61 10.95 9.63 4.50
CA VAL A 61 12.08 10.11 5.34
C VAL A 61 11.92 9.68 6.80
N ASN A 62 10.69 9.69 7.30
CA ASN A 62 10.37 9.18 8.62
C ASN A 62 8.95 8.57 8.64
N PRO A 63 8.80 7.23 8.73
CA PRO A 63 7.49 6.59 8.85
C PRO A 63 6.78 6.84 10.19
N ASP A 64 7.48 7.38 11.19
CA ASP A 64 6.89 7.83 12.47
C ASP A 64 6.23 9.22 12.36
N ASP A 65 6.57 9.99 11.31
CA ASP A 65 6.00 11.31 11.09
C ASP A 65 4.58 11.21 10.52
N ARG A 66 3.58 11.28 11.42
CA ARG A 66 2.16 11.16 11.06
C ARG A 66 1.71 12.15 9.99
N ALA A 67 2.27 13.37 9.98
CA ALA A 67 1.90 14.39 8.99
C ALA A 67 2.42 14.01 7.59
N ALA A 68 3.65 13.50 7.50
CA ALA A 68 4.23 13.00 6.26
C ALA A 68 3.49 11.74 5.77
N VAL A 69 3.16 10.81 6.67
CA VAL A 69 2.35 9.62 6.36
C VAL A 69 0.99 10.01 5.80
N ALA A 70 0.25 10.92 6.48
CA ALA A 70 -1.05 11.38 6.02
C ALA A 70 -0.98 12.10 4.65
N SER A 71 0.05 12.94 4.45
CA SER A 71 0.26 13.63 3.16
C SER A 71 0.50 12.64 2.02
N VAL A 72 1.29 11.59 2.28
CA VAL A 72 1.54 10.52 1.32
C VAL A 72 0.29 9.68 1.08
N GLU A 73 -0.48 9.38 2.13
CA GLU A 73 -1.73 8.63 2.02
C GLU A 73 -2.69 9.31 1.04
N VAL A 74 -2.89 10.63 1.19
CA VAL A 74 -3.75 11.42 0.29
C VAL A 74 -3.27 11.29 -1.15
N LEU A 75 -1.96 11.43 -1.40
CA LEU A 75 -1.39 11.29 -2.74
C LEU A 75 -1.60 9.89 -3.32
N VAL A 76 -1.41 8.85 -2.52
CA VAL A 76 -1.63 7.45 -2.92
C VAL A 76 -3.09 7.20 -3.23
N ARG A 77 -4.00 7.69 -2.38
CA ARG A 77 -5.46 7.61 -2.55
C ARG A 77 -5.91 8.27 -3.84
N GLU A 78 -5.56 9.53 -4.06
CA GLU A 78 -5.89 10.26 -5.30
C GLU A 78 -5.36 9.57 -6.56
N ARG A 79 -4.23 8.85 -6.44
CA ARG A 79 -3.64 8.10 -7.56
C ARG A 79 -4.38 6.81 -7.83
N LEU A 80 -4.66 6.04 -6.81
CA LEU A 80 -5.41 4.79 -6.91
C LEU A 80 -6.84 5.06 -7.42
N GLU A 81 -7.50 6.11 -6.92
CA GLU A 81 -8.83 6.54 -7.38
C GLU A 81 -8.83 6.90 -8.86
N ARG A 82 -7.83 7.68 -9.32
CA ARG A 82 -7.67 8.01 -10.74
C ARG A 82 -7.44 6.78 -11.63
N MET A 83 -6.84 5.73 -11.09
CA MET A 83 -6.58 4.47 -11.78
C MET A 83 -7.71 3.44 -11.61
N GLY A 84 -8.74 3.75 -10.82
CA GLY A 84 -9.84 2.83 -10.50
C GLY A 84 -9.43 1.64 -9.62
N SER A 85 -8.31 1.75 -8.90
CA SER A 85 -7.82 0.72 -7.99
C SER A 85 -8.58 0.77 -6.67
N LYS A 86 -9.15 -0.37 -6.28
CA LYS A 86 -9.85 -0.55 -4.99
C LYS A 86 -8.96 -1.23 -3.98
N GLY A 87 -9.11 -0.86 -2.71
CA GLY A 87 -8.39 -1.48 -1.61
C GLY A 87 -8.64 -0.77 -0.29
N GLU A 88 -7.93 -1.23 0.73
CA GLU A 88 -8.03 -0.77 2.11
C GLU A 88 -6.75 -0.03 2.52
N PHE A 89 -6.89 1.11 3.19
CA PHE A 89 -5.77 1.88 3.73
C PHE A 89 -5.46 1.49 5.17
N TYR A 90 -4.18 1.53 5.53
CA TYR A 90 -3.65 1.14 6.83
C TYR A 90 -2.70 2.19 7.45
N PRO A 91 -2.66 2.33 8.79
CA PRO A 91 -3.61 1.73 9.72
C PRO A 91 -5.00 2.25 9.36
N ALA A 92 -5.98 1.34 9.24
CA ALA A 92 -7.36 1.77 9.12
C ALA A 92 -7.53 2.68 10.31
N GLU A 93 -7.91 3.94 10.08
CA GLU A 93 -8.33 4.82 11.15
C GLU A 93 -9.44 4.04 11.85
N ASN A 94 -9.06 3.26 12.87
CA ASN A 94 -9.97 2.64 13.78
C ASN A 94 -10.54 3.87 14.44
N ALA A 95 -11.72 4.22 13.91
CA ALA A 95 -12.65 5.17 14.44
C ALA A 95 -12.40 5.38 15.92
N ASP A 96 -12.26 6.64 16.31
CA ASP A 96 -12.70 7.15 17.60
C ASP A 96 -13.39 6.10 18.47
N THR A 97 -12.60 5.35 19.24
CA THR A 97 -13.06 4.56 20.38
C THR A 97 -12.29 5.04 21.61
N HIS A 98 -12.14 6.37 21.69
CA HIS A 98 -12.03 7.04 22.96
C HIS A 98 -13.45 7.33 23.44
N GLN A 99 -14.05 6.40 24.19
CA GLN A 99 -15.13 6.71 25.12
C GLN A 99 -14.72 6.26 26.51
#